data_AF-A0A9W9ZSA8-F1
#
_entry.id   AF-A0A9W9ZSA8-F1
#
_cell.length_a   1.000
_cell.length_b   1.000
_cell.length_c   1.000
_cell.angle_alpha   90.00
_cell.angle_beta   90.00
_cell.angle_gamma   90.00
#
_symmetry.space_group_name_H-M   'P 1'
#
loop_
_entity.id
_entity.type
_entity.pdbx_description
1 polymer ?
#
loop_
_entity_poly.entity_id
_entity_poly.type
_entity_poly.pdbx_seq_one_letter_code
_entity_poly.pdbx_strand_id
1 'polypeptide(L)'
;MIPLKSVWTEMWRKTVNHVYKHKVNEVKPVTNQRASGRCWIFAFLNAIRQKFVQHFNLEDFEFSQQFLYFWDRIERAYFFINAYEELARKGEEADGRLMMFLLSNPLNDGGQWDMLINLVEKYGLVPKAVWPEAFTSGRSLRLRKIMNYKLREFAVQLKELVDKKCSEKDNERSKEKDDD
;
A
#
# COMPACT_ATOMS: atom_id res chain seq x y z
N MET A 1 33.67 31.05 13.48
CA MET A 1 32.22 31.36 13.51
C MET A 1 31.46 30.05 13.41
N ILE A 2 30.92 29.56 14.54
CA ILE A 2 30.17 28.29 14.57
C ILE A 2 28.79 28.54 13.92
N PRO A 3 28.39 27.81 12.87
CA PRO A 3 27.14 28.07 12.18
C PRO A 3 25.95 27.83 13.12
N LEU A 4 25.04 28.80 13.24
CA LEU A 4 23.88 28.78 14.15
C LEU A 4 23.14 27.44 14.17
N LYS A 5 22.96 26.75 13.02
CA LYS A 5 22.34 25.42 12.95
C LYS A 5 22.99 24.37 13.86
N SER A 6 24.30 24.41 14.03
CA SER A 6 25.02 23.48 14.90
C SER A 6 24.77 23.77 16.39
N VAL A 7 24.71 25.05 16.78
CA VAL A 7 24.40 25.47 18.15
C VAL A 7 22.98 25.08 18.56
N TRP A 8 22.00 25.28 17.69
CA TRP A 8 20.61 24.86 17.95
C TRP A 8 20.46 23.34 18.05
N THR A 9 21.17 22.57 17.21
CA THR A 9 21.15 21.10 17.27
C THR A 9 21.79 20.57 18.56
N GLU A 10 22.92 21.16 18.97
CA GLU A 10 23.61 20.85 20.23
C GLU A 10 22.71 21.13 21.44
N MET A 11 22.01 22.27 21.40
CA MET A 11 21.09 22.68 22.46
C MET A 11 19.88 21.72 22.54
N TRP A 12 19.27 21.38 21.40
CA TRP A 12 18.16 20.41 21.34
C TRP A 12 18.58 19.02 21.85
N ARG A 13 19.77 18.53 21.50
CA ARG A 13 20.28 17.25 22.02
C ARG A 13 20.42 17.25 23.53
N LYS A 14 20.79 18.39 24.13
CA LYS A 14 20.94 18.53 25.58
C LYS A 14 19.61 18.69 26.31
N THR A 15 18.54 19.12 25.64
CA THR A 15 17.22 19.35 26.24
C THR A 15 16.23 18.21 26.04
N VAL A 16 16.41 17.35 25.03
CA VAL A 16 15.54 16.19 24.81
C VAL A 16 15.84 15.09 25.83
N ASN A 17 14.82 14.73 26.62
CA ASN A 17 14.87 13.61 27.54
C ASN A 17 13.76 12.61 27.21
N HIS A 18 14.11 11.33 26.98
CA HIS A 18 13.16 10.26 26.63
C HIS A 18 12.54 9.60 27.88
N VAL A 19 12.17 10.41 28.86
CA VAL A 19 11.51 9.99 30.10
C VAL A 19 10.10 10.54 30.11
N TYR A 20 9.12 9.64 30.23
CA TYR A 20 7.70 9.96 30.14
C TYR A 20 6.99 9.49 31.41
N LYS A 21 6.07 10.31 31.94
CA LYS A 21 5.30 10.01 33.17
C LYS A 21 4.32 8.86 32.98
N HIS A 22 3.64 8.83 31.83
CA HIS A 22 2.65 7.82 31.48
C HIS A 22 3.19 7.00 30.32
N LYS A 23 3.29 5.69 30.49
CA LYS A 23 3.81 4.76 29.48
C LYS A 23 2.93 3.52 29.40
N VAL A 24 2.82 2.98 28.20
CA VAL A 24 2.34 1.61 27.97
C VAL A 24 3.55 0.67 28.03
N ASN A 25 3.33 -0.58 28.41
CA ASN A 25 4.39 -1.59 28.41
C ASN A 25 5.00 -1.73 27.00
N GLU A 26 6.32 -1.84 26.94
CA GLU A 26 7.03 -2.04 25.67
C GLU A 26 6.92 -3.51 25.26
N VAL A 27 6.48 -3.76 24.01
CA VAL A 27 6.44 -5.11 23.45
C VAL A 27 7.69 -5.35 22.62
N LYS A 28 8.35 -6.47 22.90
CA LYS A 28 9.52 -6.94 22.19
C LYS A 28 9.16 -7.97 21.11
N PRO A 29 10.01 -8.14 20.08
CA PRO A 29 11.15 -7.29 19.75
C PRO A 29 10.73 -5.97 19.08
N VAL A 30 11.66 -5.01 19.00
CA VAL A 30 11.51 -3.82 18.16
C VAL A 30 11.47 -4.26 16.69
N THR A 31 10.47 -3.78 15.95
CA THR A 31 10.25 -4.18 14.56
C THR A 31 11.04 -3.32 13.58
N ASN A 32 11.44 -3.88 12.42
CA ASN A 32 12.20 -3.14 11.40
C ASN A 32 11.66 -3.42 9.98
N GLN A 33 11.11 -2.40 9.32
CA GLN A 33 10.57 -2.48 7.95
C GLN A 33 11.64 -2.51 6.84
N ARG A 34 12.89 -2.20 7.18
CA ARG A 34 14.04 -2.12 6.26
C ARG A 34 13.75 -1.16 5.09
N ALA A 35 14.22 -1.48 3.88
CA ALA A 35 14.05 -0.67 2.68
C ALA A 35 12.70 -0.96 2.00
N SER A 36 11.61 -0.74 2.74
CA SER A 36 10.23 -0.82 2.26
C SER A 36 9.39 0.32 2.81
N GLY A 37 8.33 0.72 2.11
CA GLY A 37 7.41 1.79 2.56
C GLY A 37 6.26 1.30 3.45
N ARG A 38 6.47 0.25 4.24
CA ARG A 38 5.39 -0.47 4.99
C ARG A 38 5.12 0.11 6.38
N CYS A 39 5.48 1.37 6.65
CA CYS A 39 5.37 1.96 7.99
C CYS A 39 3.95 1.88 8.57
N TRP A 40 2.93 2.07 7.75
CA TRP A 40 1.52 1.94 8.12
C TRP A 40 1.17 0.54 8.65
N ILE A 41 1.61 -0.52 7.98
CA ILE A 41 1.43 -1.92 8.43
C ILE A 41 2.17 -2.16 9.75
N PHE A 42 3.42 -1.71 9.85
CA PHE A 42 4.23 -1.90 11.05
C PHE A 42 3.64 -1.15 12.26
N ALA A 43 3.23 0.10 12.07
CA ALA A 43 2.62 0.91 13.12
C ALA A 43 1.32 0.28 13.63
N PHE A 44 0.45 -0.16 12.73
CA PHE A 44 -0.80 -0.85 13.06
C PHE A 44 -0.53 -2.13 13.86
N LEU A 45 0.32 -3.01 13.35
CA LEU A 45 0.63 -4.29 14.01
C LEU A 45 1.32 -4.08 15.37
N ASN A 46 2.12 -3.02 15.51
CA ASN A 46 2.71 -2.64 16.79
C ASN A 46 1.67 -2.14 17.80
N ALA A 47 0.60 -1.46 17.35
CA ALA A 47 -0.47 -1.01 18.21
C ALA A 47 -1.32 -2.20 18.71
N ILE A 48 -1.72 -3.11 17.82
CA ILE A 48 -2.62 -4.23 18.20
C ILE A 48 -1.90 -5.33 18.99
N ARG A 49 -0.60 -5.57 18.74
CA ARG A 49 0.15 -6.61 19.47
C ARG A 49 0.30 -6.32 20.96
N GLN A 50 0.15 -5.06 21.38
CA GLN A 50 0.17 -4.63 22.78
C GLN A 50 -0.83 -5.42 23.63
N LYS A 51 -2.10 -5.46 23.21
CA LYS A 51 -3.14 -6.20 23.91
C LYS A 51 -2.97 -7.71 23.75
N PHE A 52 -2.52 -8.17 22.58
CA PHE A 52 -2.34 -9.60 22.30
C PHE A 52 -1.30 -10.23 23.23
N VAL A 53 -0.13 -9.59 23.36
CA VAL A 53 0.96 -10.05 24.22
C VAL A 53 0.56 -10.08 25.70
N GLN A 54 -0.16 -9.05 26.16
CA GLN A 54 -0.67 -9.00 27.53
C GLN A 54 -1.69 -10.10 27.81
N HIS A 55 -2.59 -10.37 26.86
CA HIS A 55 -3.64 -11.38 27.02
C HIS A 55 -3.08 -12.80 27.07
N PHE A 56 -2.11 -13.11 26.21
CA PHE A 56 -1.51 -14.45 26.10
C PHE A 56 -0.24 -14.63 26.94
N ASN A 57 0.16 -13.61 27.71
CA ASN A 57 1.36 -13.61 28.55
C ASN A 57 2.63 -14.04 27.78
N LEU A 58 2.87 -13.40 26.62
CA LEU A 58 4.03 -13.70 25.76
C LEU A 58 5.19 -12.77 26.11
N GLU A 59 6.43 -13.25 25.99
CA GLU A 59 7.62 -12.40 26.14
C GLU A 59 7.92 -11.63 24.86
N ASP A 60 7.97 -12.34 23.73
CA ASP A 60 8.30 -11.81 22.41
C ASP A 60 7.23 -12.20 21.38
N PHE A 61 6.72 -11.22 20.62
CA PHE A 61 5.74 -11.50 19.58
C PHE A 61 5.72 -10.45 18.45
N GLU A 62 5.53 -10.95 17.23
CA GLU A 62 5.23 -10.14 16.05
C GLU A 62 4.12 -10.81 15.23
N PHE A 63 3.18 -10.00 14.75
CA PHE A 63 2.34 -10.37 13.61
C PHE A 63 3.16 -10.28 12.31
N SER A 64 2.82 -11.08 11.32
CA SER A 64 3.47 -11.04 10.01
C SER A 64 3.10 -9.77 9.26
N GLN A 65 4.05 -8.84 9.14
CA GLN A 65 3.89 -7.67 8.29
C GLN A 65 3.92 -8.06 6.80
N GLN A 66 4.66 -9.13 6.46
CA GLN A 66 4.74 -9.65 5.10
C GLN A 66 3.43 -10.28 4.62
N PHE A 67 2.66 -10.91 5.50
CA PHE A 67 1.36 -11.48 5.17
C PHE A 67 0.37 -10.40 4.68
N LEU A 68 0.21 -9.32 5.45
CA LEU A 68 -0.64 -8.21 5.04
C LEU A 68 -0.09 -7.50 3.79
N TYR A 69 1.23 -7.34 3.71
CA TYR A 69 1.85 -6.72 2.53
C TYR A 69 1.59 -7.53 1.26
N PHE A 70 1.65 -8.86 1.33
CA PHE A 70 1.35 -9.74 0.20
C PHE A 70 -0.07 -9.53 -0.33
N TRP A 71 -1.06 -9.53 0.56
CA TRP A 71 -2.46 -9.31 0.17
C TRP A 71 -2.71 -7.88 -0.34
N ASP A 72 -2.08 -6.86 0.27
CA ASP A 72 -2.11 -5.49 -0.25
C ASP A 72 -1.66 -5.43 -1.72
N ARG A 73 -0.61 -6.18 -2.09
CA ARG A 73 -0.11 -6.19 -3.49
C ARG A 73 -1.16 -6.68 -4.48
N ILE A 74 -1.91 -7.71 -4.11
CA ILE A 74 -2.91 -8.34 -4.96
C ILE A 74 -4.15 -7.44 -5.05
N GLU A 75 -4.69 -7.03 -3.91
CA GLU A 75 -5.90 -6.21 -3.83
C GLU A 75 -5.72 -4.86 -4.51
N ARG A 76 -4.56 -4.24 -4.32
CA ARG A 76 -4.26 -2.95 -4.95
C ARG A 76 -4.07 -3.07 -6.46
N ALA A 77 -3.53 -4.20 -6.94
CA ALA A 77 -3.41 -4.46 -8.38
C ALA A 77 -4.79 -4.63 -9.01
N TYR A 78 -5.67 -5.37 -8.33
CA TYR A 78 -7.07 -5.52 -8.72
C TYR A 78 -7.81 -4.18 -8.70
N PHE A 79 -7.66 -3.39 -7.64
CA PHE A 79 -8.24 -2.04 -7.56
C PHE A 79 -7.78 -1.15 -8.73
N PHE A 80 -6.48 -1.15 -9.04
CA PHE A 80 -5.93 -0.36 -10.15
C PHE A 80 -6.57 -0.75 -11.49
N ILE A 81 -6.71 -2.05 -11.78
CA ILE A 81 -7.32 -2.54 -13.02
C ILE A 81 -8.75 -2.04 -13.15
N ASN A 82 -9.56 -2.17 -12.09
CA ASN A 82 -10.95 -1.71 -12.09
C ASN A 82 -11.05 -0.19 -12.21
N ALA A 83 -10.23 0.55 -11.46
CA ALA A 83 -10.22 2.00 -11.52
C ALA A 83 -9.82 2.50 -12.92
N TYR A 84 -8.83 1.87 -13.56
CA TYR A 84 -8.42 2.22 -14.91
C TYR A 84 -9.52 1.93 -15.94
N GLU A 85 -10.16 0.74 -15.88
CA GLU A 85 -11.29 0.41 -16.77
C GLU A 85 -12.45 1.41 -16.60
N GLU A 86 -12.81 1.73 -15.36
CA GLU A 86 -13.91 2.67 -15.08
C GLU A 86 -13.63 4.06 -15.66
N LEU A 87 -12.41 4.59 -15.47
CA LEU A 87 -12.03 5.88 -16.02
C LEU A 87 -11.98 5.86 -17.56
N ALA A 88 -11.46 4.77 -18.15
CA ALA A 88 -11.44 4.61 -19.60
C ALA A 88 -12.87 4.60 -20.18
N ARG A 89 -13.81 3.91 -19.53
CA ARG A 89 -15.23 3.90 -19.92
C ARG A 89 -15.91 5.27 -19.78
N LYS A 90 -15.45 6.11 -18.87
CA LYS A 90 -15.93 7.49 -18.71
C LYS A 90 -15.33 8.44 -19.76
N GLY A 91 -14.44 7.96 -20.62
CA GLY A 91 -13.80 8.77 -21.65
C GLY A 91 -12.63 9.62 -21.14
N GLU A 92 -12.02 9.27 -20.00
CA GLU A 92 -10.80 9.95 -19.54
C GLU A 92 -9.64 9.64 -20.50
N GLU A 93 -8.98 10.70 -20.97
CA GLU A 93 -7.84 10.61 -21.88
C GLU A 93 -6.63 9.95 -21.22
N ALA A 94 -5.90 9.14 -21.99
CA ALA A 94 -4.78 8.35 -21.46
C ALA A 94 -3.61 9.21 -20.93
N ASP A 95 -3.39 10.38 -21.53
CA ASP A 95 -2.42 11.40 -21.10
C ASP A 95 -3.03 12.44 -20.14
N GLY A 96 -4.32 12.29 -19.82
CA GLY A 96 -5.03 13.11 -18.85
C GLY A 96 -4.42 13.03 -17.46
N ARG A 97 -4.57 14.10 -16.68
CA ARG A 97 -3.97 14.25 -15.34
C ARG A 97 -4.28 13.07 -14.41
N LEU A 98 -5.53 12.59 -14.42
CA LEU A 98 -5.98 11.52 -13.54
C LEU A 98 -5.42 10.16 -13.95
N MET A 99 -5.46 9.82 -15.24
CA MET A 99 -4.86 8.60 -15.78
C MET A 99 -3.34 8.55 -15.52
N MET A 100 -2.64 9.66 -15.78
CA MET A 100 -1.21 9.76 -15.54
C MET A 100 -0.86 9.67 -14.04
N PHE A 101 -1.69 10.23 -13.17
CA PHE A 101 -1.55 10.04 -11.72
C PHE A 101 -1.67 8.56 -11.34
N LEU A 102 -2.70 7.87 -11.83
CA LEU A 102 -2.93 6.45 -11.56
C LEU A 102 -1.77 5.57 -12.06
N LEU A 103 -1.22 5.87 -13.24
CA LEU A 103 -0.09 5.16 -13.86
C LEU A 103 1.28 5.47 -13.23
N SER A 104 1.41 6.57 -12.50
CA SER A 104 2.70 7.05 -11.97
C SER A 104 3.35 6.05 -11.01
N ASN A 105 2.59 5.53 -10.04
CA ASN A 105 3.05 4.54 -9.07
C ASN A 105 1.86 3.76 -8.48
N PRO A 106 1.19 2.95 -9.31
CA PRO A 106 -0.09 2.30 -8.94
C PRO A 106 0.05 1.41 -7.71
N LEU A 107 1.24 0.82 -7.58
CA LEU A 107 1.52 -0.21 -6.61
C LEU A 107 2.60 0.30 -5.64
N ASN A 108 2.36 1.49 -5.09
CA ASN A 108 3.17 2.05 -4.01
C ASN A 108 3.07 1.20 -2.72
N ASP A 109 4.06 1.28 -1.82
CA ASP A 109 4.06 0.47 -0.58
C ASP A 109 3.22 1.06 0.55
N GLY A 110 2.97 2.37 0.50
CA GLY A 110 2.22 3.10 1.50
C GLY A 110 0.73 2.82 1.43
N GLY A 111 0.06 3.04 2.54
CA GLY A 111 -1.36 2.87 2.65
C GLY A 111 -1.91 3.68 3.82
N GLN A 112 -3.21 3.56 4.00
CA GLN A 112 -3.97 4.26 5.03
C GLN A 112 -4.68 3.26 5.95
N TRP A 113 -5.27 3.78 7.03
CA TRP A 113 -5.95 2.97 8.03
C TRP A 113 -7.05 2.09 7.43
N ASP A 114 -7.94 2.64 6.60
CA ASP A 114 -9.07 1.88 6.06
C ASP A 114 -8.62 0.74 5.13
N MET A 115 -7.48 0.94 4.44
CA MET A 115 -6.87 -0.13 3.64
C MET A 115 -6.40 -1.30 4.51
N LEU A 116 -5.88 -1.03 5.71
CA LEU A 116 -5.52 -2.09 6.66
C LEU A 116 -6.75 -2.83 7.15
N ILE A 117 -7.81 -2.10 7.49
CA ILE A 117 -9.08 -2.70 7.95
C ILE A 117 -9.61 -3.65 6.88
N ASN A 118 -9.67 -3.22 5.61
CA ASN A 118 -10.08 -4.08 4.50
C ASN A 118 -9.27 -5.37 4.41
N LEU A 119 -7.94 -5.30 4.62
CA LEU A 119 -7.07 -6.48 4.59
C LEU A 119 -7.28 -7.38 5.80
N VAL A 120 -7.41 -6.81 7.00
CA VAL A 120 -7.54 -7.55 8.26
C VAL A 120 -8.91 -8.22 8.36
N GLU A 121 -9.98 -7.54 7.98
CA GLU A 121 -11.33 -8.12 7.99
C GLU A 121 -11.46 -9.26 6.98
N LYS A 122 -10.79 -9.15 5.82
CA LYS A 122 -10.86 -10.17 4.77
C LYS A 122 -9.91 -11.35 4.99
N TYR A 123 -8.68 -11.10 5.42
CA TYR A 123 -7.61 -12.11 5.47
C TYR A 123 -7.14 -12.45 6.89
N GLY A 124 -7.56 -11.68 7.89
CA GLY A 124 -7.13 -11.85 9.26
C GLY A 124 -5.65 -11.49 9.47
N LEU A 125 -5.07 -12.10 10.50
CA LEU A 125 -3.69 -11.88 10.93
C LEU A 125 -3.04 -13.22 11.23
N VAL A 126 -1.73 -13.30 11.01
CA VAL A 126 -0.94 -14.50 11.34
C VAL A 126 0.31 -14.11 12.13
N PRO A 127 0.82 -14.98 13.02
CA PRO A 127 2.12 -14.78 13.64
C PRO A 127 3.24 -14.74 12.59
N LYS A 128 4.25 -13.90 12.82
CA LYS A 128 5.42 -13.78 11.94
C LYS A 128 6.20 -15.09 11.79
N ALA A 129 6.16 -15.94 12.81
CA ALA A 129 6.78 -17.27 12.76
C ALA A 129 6.17 -18.18 11.69
N VAL A 130 4.87 -18.01 11.38
CA VAL A 130 4.18 -18.79 10.34
C VAL A 130 4.46 -18.23 8.95
N TRP A 131 4.54 -16.90 8.83
CA TRP A 131 4.79 -16.22 7.56
C TRP A 131 5.93 -15.20 7.70
N PRO A 132 7.19 -15.63 7.53
CA PRO A 132 8.35 -14.78 7.76
C PRO A 132 8.53 -13.72 6.66
N GLU A 133 9.43 -12.78 6.91
CA GLU A 133 9.85 -11.78 5.92
C GLU A 133 10.59 -12.44 4.75
N ALA A 134 10.27 -11.98 3.53
CA ALA A 134 10.97 -12.36 2.32
C ALA A 134 12.09 -11.36 2.00
N PHE A 135 12.99 -11.71 1.07
CA PHE A 135 14.00 -10.75 0.60
C PHE A 135 13.33 -9.48 0.02
N THR A 136 12.28 -9.67 -0.77
CA THR A 136 11.54 -8.58 -1.43
C THR A 136 10.71 -7.75 -0.47
N SER A 137 10.26 -8.30 0.66
CA SER A 137 9.51 -7.55 1.67
C SER A 137 10.38 -6.53 2.39
N GLY A 138 11.65 -6.87 2.65
CA GLY A 138 12.65 -5.95 3.21
C GLY A 138 13.32 -5.03 2.19
N ARG A 139 13.11 -5.26 0.88
CA ARG A 139 13.69 -4.49 -0.25
C ARG A 139 12.73 -4.47 -1.44
N SER A 140 11.65 -3.70 -1.34
CA SER A 140 10.50 -3.77 -2.24
C SER A 140 10.69 -3.16 -3.63
N LEU A 141 11.70 -2.31 -3.82
CA LEU A 141 11.86 -1.49 -5.03
C LEU A 141 11.86 -2.30 -6.33
N ARG A 142 12.57 -3.43 -6.38
CA ARG A 142 12.66 -4.26 -7.58
C ARG A 142 11.32 -4.91 -7.92
N LEU A 143 10.65 -5.49 -6.92
CA LEU A 143 9.32 -6.08 -7.09
C LEU A 143 8.33 -5.03 -7.57
N ARG A 144 8.29 -3.86 -6.93
CA ARG A 144 7.42 -2.75 -7.33
C ARG A 144 7.63 -2.31 -8.77
N LYS A 145 8.88 -2.19 -9.23
CA LYS A 145 9.19 -1.82 -10.62
C LYS A 145 8.61 -2.83 -11.61
N ILE A 146 8.78 -4.12 -11.35
CA ILE A 146 8.27 -5.19 -12.22
C ILE A 146 6.74 -5.17 -12.25
N MET A 147 6.10 -5.09 -11.08
CA MET A 147 4.63 -5.07 -11.01
C MET A 147 4.04 -3.81 -11.66
N ASN A 148 4.61 -2.63 -11.41
CA ASN A 148 4.15 -1.39 -12.05
C ASN A 148 4.32 -1.44 -13.57
N TYR A 149 5.38 -2.06 -14.07
CA TYR A 149 5.56 -2.27 -15.51
C TYR A 149 4.43 -3.13 -16.09
N LYS A 150 4.13 -4.28 -15.46
CA LYS A 150 3.02 -5.16 -15.88
C LYS A 150 1.65 -4.48 -15.78
N LEU A 151 1.39 -3.68 -14.76
CA LEU A 151 0.14 -2.95 -14.64
C LEU A 151 -0.04 -1.89 -15.72
N ARG A 152 1.04 -1.25 -16.17
CA ARG A 152 0.98 -0.31 -17.30
C ARG A 152 0.72 -1.03 -18.62
N GLU A 153 1.32 -2.21 -18.82
CA GLU A 153 1.01 -3.07 -19.96
C GLU A 153 -0.48 -3.48 -19.96
N PHE A 154 -1.02 -3.88 -18.80
CA PHE A 154 -2.44 -4.18 -18.65
C PHE A 154 -3.33 -2.96 -18.90
N ALA A 155 -2.91 -1.77 -18.49
CA ALA A 155 -3.65 -0.54 -18.75
C ALA A 155 -3.80 -0.28 -20.27
N VAL A 156 -2.75 -0.48 -21.06
CA VAL A 156 -2.81 -0.37 -22.53
C VAL A 156 -3.80 -1.39 -23.10
N GLN A 157 -3.69 -2.66 -22.69
CA GLN A 157 -4.60 -3.72 -23.15
C GLN A 157 -6.06 -3.43 -22.77
N LEU A 158 -6.30 -2.93 -21.55
CA LEU A 158 -7.64 -2.58 -21.09
C LEU A 158 -8.23 -1.43 -21.90
N LYS A 159 -7.44 -0.40 -22.24
CA LYS A 159 -7.91 0.71 -23.07
C LYS A 159 -8.36 0.23 -24.45
N GLU A 160 -7.55 -0.60 -25.12
CA GLU A 160 -7.91 -1.18 -26.42
C GLU A 160 -9.21 -2.01 -26.36
N LEU A 161 -9.39 -2.78 -25.27
CA LEU A 161 -10.60 -3.59 -25.08
C LEU A 161 -11.84 -2.72 -24.80
N VAL A 162 -11.68 -1.63 -24.06
CA VAL A 162 -12.77 -0.68 -23.80
C VAL A 162 -13.18 0.03 -25.09
N ASP A 163 -12.21 0.50 -25.89
CA ASP A 163 -12.48 1.21 -27.14
C ASP A 163 -13.21 0.32 -28.16
N LYS A 164 -12.78 -0.95 -28.29
CA LYS A 164 -13.46 -1.96 -29.12
C LYS A 164 -14.91 -2.22 -28.68
N LYS A 165 -15.15 -2.34 -27.37
CA LYS A 165 -16.52 -2.55 -26.85
C LYS A 165 -17.42 -1.33 -27.02
N CYS A 166 -16.87 -0.13 -26.94
CA CYS A 166 -17.63 1.09 -27.21
C CYS A 166 -18.01 1.17 -28.69
N SER A 167 -17.09 0.86 -29.61
CA SER A 167 -17.40 0.87 -31.04
C SER A 167 -18.43 -0.20 -31.44
N GLU A 168 -18.38 -1.39 -30.84
CA GLU A 168 -19.40 -2.44 -31.04
C GLU A 168 -20.79 -1.98 -30.59
N LYS A 169 -20.90 -1.36 -29.40
CA LYS A 169 -22.17 -0.83 -28.88
C LYS A 169 -22.73 0.32 -29.70
N ASP A 170 -21.87 1.20 -30.20
CA ASP A 170 -22.29 2.32 -31.04
C ASP A 170 -22.79 1.82 -32.40
N ASN A 171 -22.15 0.78 -32.97
CA ASN A 171 -22.59 0.11 -34.19
C ASN A 171 -23.92 -0.67 -34.01
N GLU A 172 -24.19 -1.24 -32.84
CA GLU A 172 -25.48 -1.86 -32.53
C GLU A 172 -26.58 -0.82 -32.41
N ARG A 173 -26.33 0.30 -31.70
CA ARG A 173 -27.27 1.42 -31.55
C ARG A 173 -27.58 2.14 -32.86
N SER A 174 -26.65 2.19 -33.82
CA SER A 174 -26.94 2.78 -35.12
C SER A 174 -27.86 1.87 -35.94
N LYS A 175 -27.67 0.54 -35.88
CA LYS A 175 -28.54 -0.43 -36.58
C LYS A 175 -29.98 -0.40 -36.05
N GLU A 176 -30.17 -0.32 -34.73
CA GLU A 176 -31.52 -0.21 -34.14
C GLU A 176 -32.26 1.08 -34.52
N LYS A 177 -31.55 2.15 -34.94
CA LYS A 177 -32.17 3.41 -35.36
C LYS A 177 -32.53 3.46 -36.85
N ASP A 178 -31.97 2.57 -37.66
CA ASP A 178 -32.25 2.49 -39.09
C ASP A 178 -33.45 1.55 -39.41
N ASP A 179 -33.97 0.85 -38.40
CA ASP A 179 -35.09 -0.10 -38.49
C ASP A 179 -36.46 0.48 -38.04
N ASP A 180 -36.53 1.77 -37.68
CA ASP A 180 -37.76 2.56 -37.39
C ASP A 180 -38.07 3.58 -38.49
#